data_AF-A0A0D0BS44-F1
#
_entry.id   AF-A0A0D0BS44-F1
#
_cell.length_a   1.000
_cell.length_b   1.000
_cell.length_c   1.000
_cell.angle_alpha   90.00
_cell.angle_beta   90.00
_cell.angle_gamma   90.00
#
_symmetry.space_group_name_H-M   'P 1'
#
loop_
_entity.id
_entity.type
_entity.pdbx_description
1 polymer ?
#
loop_
_entity_poly.entity_id
_entity_poly.type
_entity_poly.pdbx_seq_one_letter_code
_entity_poly.pdbx_strand_id
1 'polypeptide(L)'
;VCRWHASKGQFNQLVLEVLFMELDNPPSPVQVEGLPPNVVPIMRREVTGYTILPDDTRINISRLQVDILPGFAMTTYASQGQSLETNNTDPNTFDNHHTFYTALSQSRSAANNILLQDFDLKHVTGGASGALRKEYRELELLDEIMKLRYNGELPSSVAGPTCKVSIESFLAWKGAE
;
A
#
# COMPACT_ATOMS: atom_id res chain seq x y z
N VAL A 1 -27.92 -5.13 7.19
CA VAL A 1 -27.97 -6.54 7.72
C VAL A 1 -27.24 -7.46 6.77
N CYS A 2 -26.09 -8.02 7.15
CA CYS A 2 -25.37 -8.97 6.30
C CYS A 2 -26.11 -10.31 6.26
N ARG A 3 -26.52 -10.75 5.07
CA ARG A 3 -27.07 -12.09 4.83
C ARG A 3 -26.12 -12.86 3.90
N TRP A 4 -26.10 -14.18 4.04
CA TRP A 4 -25.29 -15.03 3.18
C TRP A 4 -26.03 -16.31 2.81
N HIS A 5 -25.66 -16.88 1.67
CA HIS A 5 -26.05 -18.22 1.25
C HIS A 5 -24.86 -19.15 1.32
N ALA A 6 -25.09 -20.35 1.87
CA ALA A 6 -24.08 -21.40 1.98
C ALA A 6 -24.57 -22.67 1.30
N SER A 7 -23.65 -23.43 0.72
CA SER A 7 -23.89 -24.75 0.15
C SER A 7 -22.95 -25.80 0.75
N LYS A 8 -23.20 -27.06 0.45
CA LYS A 8 -22.32 -28.17 0.84
C LYS A 8 -21.20 -28.34 -0.19
N GLY A 9 -19.96 -28.28 0.27
CA GLY A 9 -18.76 -28.56 -0.52
C GLY A 9 -18.52 -30.05 -0.75
N GLN A 10 -17.45 -30.35 -1.49
CA GLN A 10 -17.07 -31.72 -1.87
C GLN A 10 -16.76 -32.64 -0.67
N PHE A 11 -16.34 -32.08 0.46
CA PHE A 11 -16.07 -32.81 1.71
C PHE A 11 -17.19 -32.64 2.74
N ASN A 12 -18.41 -32.33 2.28
CA ASN A 12 -19.61 -32.10 3.11
C ASN A 12 -19.45 -30.95 4.14
N GLN A 13 -18.49 -30.06 3.92
CA GLN A 13 -18.30 -28.83 4.69
C GLN A 13 -19.21 -27.71 4.17
N LEU A 14 -19.60 -26.78 5.04
CA LEU A 14 -20.34 -25.59 4.60
C LEU A 14 -19.39 -24.62 3.89
N VAL A 15 -19.79 -24.16 2.72
CA VAL A 15 -19.03 -23.22 1.89
C VAL A 15 -19.89 -22.01 1.59
N LEU A 16 -19.32 -20.82 1.74
CA LEU A 16 -19.95 -19.56 1.41
C LEU A 16 -20.09 -19.41 -0.11
N GLU A 17 -21.31 -19.30 -0.63
CA GLU A 17 -21.56 -19.12 -2.06
C GLU A 17 -21.76 -17.67 -2.45
N VAL A 18 -22.61 -16.99 -1.70
CA VAL A 18 -22.99 -15.61 -1.96
C VAL A 18 -22.99 -14.85 -0.64
N LEU A 19 -22.29 -13.73 -0.63
CA LEU A 19 -22.33 -12.77 0.46
C LEU A 19 -23.05 -11.51 -0.01
N PHE A 20 -24.11 -11.12 0.69
CA PHE A 20 -24.80 -9.86 0.41
C PHE A 20 -24.23 -8.77 1.31
N MET A 21 -23.60 -7.77 0.71
CA MET A 21 -22.97 -6.65 1.41
C MET A 21 -23.75 -5.37 1.16
N GLU A 22 -24.03 -4.65 2.24
CA GLU A 22 -24.60 -3.30 2.21
C GLU A 22 -23.45 -2.30 2.15
N LEU A 23 -23.44 -1.45 1.12
CA LEU A 23 -22.43 -0.42 0.93
C LEU A 23 -22.77 0.80 1.79
N ASP A 24 -21.82 1.22 2.61
CA ASP A 24 -21.92 2.45 3.38
C ASP A 24 -21.44 3.64 2.53
N ASN A 25 -22.29 4.66 2.39
CA ASN A 25 -22.05 5.90 1.64
C ASN A 25 -21.31 5.73 0.30
N PRO A 26 -21.85 4.94 -0.65
CA PRO A 26 -21.22 4.79 -1.96
C PRO A 26 -21.26 6.13 -2.74
N PRO A 27 -20.28 6.40 -3.62
CA PRO A 27 -20.23 7.63 -4.42
C PRO A 27 -21.50 7.88 -5.27
N SER A 28 -22.17 6.78 -5.65
CA SER A 28 -23.47 6.79 -6.32
C SER A 28 -24.33 5.66 -5.76
N PRO A 29 -25.65 5.87 -5.55
CA PRO A 29 -26.54 4.80 -5.13
C PRO A 29 -26.50 3.61 -6.09
N VAL A 30 -26.39 2.40 -5.56
CA VAL A 30 -26.37 1.16 -6.34
C VAL A 30 -27.67 0.40 -6.09
N GLN A 31 -28.37 -0.02 -7.14
CA GLN A 31 -29.61 -0.77 -7.04
C GLN A 31 -29.54 -1.99 -7.96
N VAL A 32 -29.47 -3.18 -7.36
CA VAL A 32 -29.57 -4.45 -8.09
C VAL A 32 -31.03 -4.91 -8.05
N GLU A 33 -31.54 -5.43 -9.16
CA GLU A 33 -32.92 -5.91 -9.24
C GLU A 33 -33.18 -7.00 -8.19
N GLY A 34 -34.28 -6.86 -7.44
CA GLY A 34 -34.66 -7.81 -6.38
C GLY A 34 -33.88 -7.67 -5.06
N LEU A 35 -32.92 -6.75 -4.95
CA LEU A 35 -32.20 -6.46 -3.72
C LEU A 35 -32.56 -5.08 -3.15
N PRO A 36 -32.36 -4.84 -1.84
CA PRO A 36 -32.49 -3.50 -1.28
C PRO A 36 -31.46 -2.51 -1.88
N PRO A 37 -31.69 -1.19 -1.76
CA PRO A 37 -30.72 -0.19 -2.20
C PRO A 37 -29.38 -0.38 -1.49
N ASN A 38 -28.29 -0.18 -2.24
CA ASN A 38 -26.89 -0.33 -1.85
C ASN A 38 -26.50 -1.75 -1.40
N VAL A 39 -27.31 -2.77 -1.64
CA VAL A 39 -26.95 -4.17 -1.37
C VAL A 39 -26.43 -4.84 -2.64
N VAL A 40 -25.19 -5.35 -2.57
CA VAL A 40 -24.54 -6.04 -3.68
C VAL A 40 -24.23 -7.51 -3.33
N PRO A 41 -24.51 -8.45 -4.25
CA PRO A 41 -24.12 -9.85 -4.08
C PRO A 41 -22.66 -10.05 -4.51
N ILE A 42 -21.84 -10.61 -3.63
CA ILE A 42 -20.47 -11.02 -3.92
C ILE A 42 -20.48 -12.54 -4.07
N MET A 43 -20.24 -12.99 -5.29
CA MET A 43 -20.21 -14.41 -5.65
C MET A 43 -18.82 -14.98 -5.43
N ARG A 44 -18.74 -16.28 -5.11
CA ARG A 44 -17.45 -16.98 -5.10
C ARG A 44 -16.82 -17.01 -6.50
N ARG A 45 -15.50 -16.84 -6.53
CA ARG A 45 -14.69 -16.91 -7.75
C ARG A 45 -13.66 -18.04 -7.62
N GLU A 46 -13.37 -18.69 -8.73
CA GLU A 46 -12.25 -19.61 -8.82
C GLU A 46 -10.99 -18.83 -9.19
N VAL A 47 -9.97 -18.94 -8.34
CA VAL A 47 -8.63 -18.40 -8.58
C VAL A 47 -7.67 -19.58 -8.60
N THR A 48 -6.98 -19.75 -9.73
CA THR A 48 -6.02 -20.83 -9.92
C THR A 48 -4.61 -20.26 -9.93
N GLY A 49 -3.73 -20.88 -9.16
CA GLY A 49 -2.31 -20.61 -9.16
C GLY A 49 -1.52 -21.91 -9.27
N TYR A 50 -0.20 -21.80 -9.27
CA TYR A 50 0.69 -22.94 -9.16
C TYR A 50 1.70 -22.72 -8.05
N THR A 51 2.16 -23.80 -7.45
CA THR A 51 3.30 -23.81 -6.54
C THR A 51 4.37 -24.73 -7.11
N ILE A 52 5.62 -24.40 -6.83
CA ILE A 52 6.78 -25.24 -7.15
C ILE A 52 7.17 -25.95 -5.87
N LEU A 53 7.26 -27.28 -5.91
CA LEU A 53 7.75 -28.11 -4.82
C LEU A 53 9.29 -28.09 -4.77
N PRO A 54 9.92 -28.52 -3.65
CA PRO A 54 11.38 -28.56 -3.53
C PRO A 54 12.09 -29.45 -4.58
N ASP A 55 11.36 -30.34 -5.24
CA ASP A 55 11.82 -31.21 -6.33
C ASP A 55 11.60 -30.59 -7.73
N ASP A 56 11.32 -29.29 -7.80
CA ASP A 56 10.95 -28.52 -9.00
C ASP A 56 9.62 -28.94 -9.67
N THR A 57 8.85 -29.86 -9.06
CA THR A 57 7.54 -30.25 -9.58
C THR A 57 6.54 -29.10 -9.43
N ARG A 58 5.75 -28.86 -10.47
CA ARG A 58 4.67 -27.84 -10.47
C ARG A 58 3.34 -28.46 -10.10
N ILE A 59 2.71 -27.96 -9.04
CA ILE A 59 1.37 -28.34 -8.63
C ILE A 59 0.43 -27.16 -8.83
N ASN A 60 -0.65 -27.38 -9.57
CA ASN A 60 -1.73 -26.40 -9.70
C ASN A 60 -2.65 -26.48 -8.48
N ILE A 61 -2.97 -25.32 -7.91
CA ILE A 61 -3.87 -25.18 -6.77
C ILE A 61 -4.96 -24.21 -7.21
N SER A 62 -6.22 -24.67 -7.17
CA SER A 62 -7.37 -23.79 -7.34
C SER A 62 -8.04 -23.52 -6.00
N ARG A 63 -8.48 -22.28 -5.81
CA ARG A 63 -9.27 -21.82 -4.67
C ARG A 63 -10.59 -21.30 -5.19
N LEU A 64 -11.69 -21.83 -4.66
CA LEU A 64 -13.04 -21.35 -4.94
C LEU A 64 -13.60 -20.68 -3.68
N GLN A 65 -13.62 -19.36 -3.63
CA GLN A 65 -14.02 -18.59 -2.44
C GLN A 65 -14.68 -17.26 -2.83
N VAL A 66 -15.54 -16.71 -1.97
CA VAL A 66 -15.96 -15.30 -2.05
C VAL A 66 -14.76 -14.42 -1.76
N ASP A 67 -14.42 -13.54 -2.71
CA ASP A 67 -13.25 -12.66 -2.65
C ASP A 67 -13.51 -11.48 -1.69
N ILE A 68 -13.45 -11.78 -0.40
CA ILE A 68 -13.55 -10.79 0.67
C ILE A 68 -12.52 -11.09 1.75
N LEU A 69 -11.95 -10.03 2.32
CA LEU A 69 -11.10 -10.09 3.50
C LEU A 69 -11.72 -9.23 4.60
N PRO A 70 -11.93 -9.75 5.82
CA PRO A 70 -12.37 -8.92 6.93
C PRO A 70 -11.31 -7.86 7.26
N GLY A 71 -11.70 -6.59 7.23
CA GLY A 71 -10.81 -5.45 7.51
C GLY A 71 -10.56 -5.19 9.00
N PHE A 72 -10.45 -6.23 9.85
CA PHE A 72 -10.19 -6.05 11.29
C PHE A 72 -8.76 -5.60 11.59
N ALA A 73 -7.82 -6.06 10.78
CA ALA A 73 -6.42 -5.70 10.84
C ALA A 73 -5.90 -5.64 9.41
N MET A 74 -4.95 -4.74 9.17
CA MET A 74 -4.32 -4.59 7.88
C MET A 74 -2.81 -4.59 8.08
N THR A 75 -2.10 -5.12 7.09
CA THR A 75 -0.64 -4.95 7.05
C THR A 75 -0.30 -3.49 6.80
N THR A 76 0.87 -3.06 7.27
CA THR A 76 1.39 -1.71 7.03
C THR A 76 1.41 -1.36 5.53
N TYR A 77 1.69 -2.35 4.68
CA TYR A 77 1.59 -2.23 3.22
C TYR A 77 0.16 -1.98 2.75
N ALA A 78 -0.82 -2.80 3.17
CA ALA A 78 -2.22 -2.63 2.75
C ALA A 78 -2.84 -1.32 3.24
N SER A 79 -2.34 -0.80 4.37
CA SER A 79 -2.78 0.47 4.94
C SER A 79 -2.10 1.71 4.36
N GLN A 80 -1.12 1.56 3.46
CA GLN A 80 -0.42 2.69 2.87
C GLN A 80 -1.39 3.60 2.10
N GLY A 81 -1.35 4.91 2.40
CA GLY A 81 -2.22 5.90 1.77
C GLY A 81 -3.64 5.96 2.35
N GLN A 82 -3.95 5.17 3.38
CA GLN A 82 -5.21 5.25 4.09
C GLN A 82 -5.13 6.25 5.25
N SER A 83 -6.25 6.92 5.54
CA SER A 83 -6.41 7.76 6.73
C SER A 83 -7.36 7.08 7.70
N LEU A 84 -6.89 6.81 8.92
CA LEU A 84 -7.64 6.18 10.00
C LEU A 84 -7.91 7.21 11.10
N GLU A 85 -9.16 7.26 11.58
CA GLU A 85 -9.52 8.14 12.69
C GLU A 85 -8.80 7.75 13.98
N THR A 86 -8.78 6.46 14.29
CA THR A 86 -8.02 5.84 15.39
C THR A 86 -7.16 4.73 14.81
N ASN A 87 -5.88 4.73 15.15
CA ASN A 87 -4.89 3.81 14.59
C ASN A 87 -4.29 2.93 15.70
N ASN A 88 -4.80 1.71 15.81
CA ASN A 88 -4.27 0.70 16.73
C ASN A 88 -3.17 -0.07 16.01
N THR A 89 -1.93 0.05 16.48
CA THR A 89 -0.78 -0.58 15.84
C THR A 89 -0.02 -1.44 16.82
N ASP A 90 0.64 -2.49 16.31
CA ASP A 90 1.56 -3.34 17.07
C ASP A 90 3.00 -3.13 16.57
N PRO A 91 3.74 -2.18 17.17
CA PRO A 91 5.09 -1.83 16.76
C PRO A 91 6.11 -2.97 16.82
N ASN A 92 5.85 -4.01 17.61
CA ASN A 92 6.76 -5.13 17.77
C ASN A 92 6.90 -5.96 16.47
N THR A 93 5.92 -5.84 15.56
CA THR A 93 5.96 -6.49 14.24
C THR A 93 6.74 -5.70 13.20
N PHE A 94 7.20 -4.49 13.52
CA PHE A 94 7.87 -3.60 12.58
C PHE A 94 9.36 -3.87 12.54
N ASP A 95 9.90 -3.95 11.33
CA ASP A 95 11.26 -4.35 11.02
C ASP A 95 12.19 -3.18 10.62
N ASN A 96 11.61 -2.04 10.24
CA ASN A 96 12.37 -0.89 9.75
C ASN A 96 11.62 0.45 9.94
N HIS A 97 12.36 1.55 9.83
CA HIS A 97 11.83 2.92 10.03
C HIS A 97 10.69 3.29 9.07
N HIS A 98 10.67 2.74 7.86
CA HIS A 98 9.62 3.01 6.87
C HIS A 98 8.31 2.35 7.29
N THR A 99 8.37 1.13 7.83
CA THR A 99 7.21 0.44 8.41
C THR A 99 6.60 1.26 9.56
N PHE A 100 7.43 1.82 10.46
CA PHE A 100 6.98 2.73 11.51
C PHE A 100 6.30 3.98 10.95
N TYR A 101 6.95 4.65 10.00
CA TYR A 101 6.43 5.86 9.39
C TYR A 101 5.08 5.60 8.72
N THR A 102 4.98 4.57 7.88
CA THR A 102 3.75 4.21 7.17
C THR A 102 2.64 3.81 8.13
N ALA A 103 2.95 3.08 9.21
CA ALA A 103 1.96 2.70 10.21
C ALA A 103 1.41 3.92 10.97
N LEU A 104 2.29 4.76 11.52
CA LEU A 104 1.88 5.88 12.39
C LEU A 104 1.31 7.07 11.64
N SER A 105 1.71 7.26 10.37
CA SER A 105 1.21 8.36 9.52
C SER A 105 -0.24 8.19 9.06
N GLN A 106 -0.87 7.05 9.34
CA GLN A 106 -2.28 6.82 8.98
C GLN A 106 -3.25 7.63 9.82
N SER A 107 -2.85 8.04 11.03
CA SER A 107 -3.68 8.90 11.85
C SER A 107 -3.29 10.36 11.73
N ARG A 108 -4.28 11.24 11.86
CA ARG A 108 -4.11 12.71 11.80
C ARG A 108 -3.49 13.30 13.07
N SER A 109 -3.48 12.56 14.18
CA SER A 109 -3.01 13.03 15.48
C SER A 109 -2.24 11.95 16.22
N ALA A 110 -1.23 12.35 16.99
CA ALA A 110 -0.51 11.46 17.88
C ALA A 110 -1.41 10.85 18.97
N ALA A 111 -2.41 11.60 19.45
CA ALA A 111 -3.36 11.13 20.46
C ALA A 111 -4.23 9.96 19.97
N ASN A 112 -4.37 9.82 18.66
CA ASN A 112 -5.18 8.79 18.02
C ASN A 112 -4.35 7.56 17.59
N ASN A 113 -3.03 7.60 17.79
CA ASN A 113 -2.16 6.45 17.60
C ASN A 113 -2.06 5.69 18.93
N ILE A 114 -2.58 4.47 18.96
CA ILE A 114 -2.53 3.58 20.11
C ILE A 114 -1.50 2.50 19.80
N LEU A 115 -0.44 2.46 20.61
CA LEU A 115 0.58 1.42 20.54
C LEU A 115 0.16 0.27 21.46
N LEU A 116 -0.04 -0.92 20.88
CA LEU A 116 -0.48 -2.09 21.63
C LEU A 116 0.65 -2.72 22.47
N GLN A 117 1.90 -2.52 22.06
CA GLN A 117 3.11 -3.08 22.68
C GLN A 117 4.29 -2.11 22.54
N ASP A 118 5.35 -2.37 23.31
CA ASP A 118 6.66 -1.72 23.15
C ASP A 118 7.35 -2.12 21.84
N PHE A 119 8.43 -1.40 21.49
CA PHE A 119 9.27 -1.67 20.32
C PHE A 119 10.75 -1.45 20.58
N ASP A 120 11.60 -2.04 19.72
CA ASP A 120 13.03 -1.72 19.70
C ASP A 120 13.27 -0.38 18.99
N LEU A 121 13.82 0.60 19.72
CA LEU A 121 14.18 1.91 19.20
C LEU A 121 15.12 1.83 17.99
N LYS A 122 15.92 0.76 17.87
CA LYS A 122 16.86 0.57 16.75
C LYS A 122 16.14 0.53 15.40
N HIS A 123 14.92 0.02 15.33
CA HIS A 123 14.15 -0.02 14.08
C HIS A 123 13.71 1.38 13.64
N VAL A 124 13.56 2.32 14.58
CA VAL A 124 13.26 3.73 14.30
C VAL A 124 14.55 4.50 13.99
N THR A 125 15.62 4.26 14.74
CA THR A 125 16.89 5.02 14.64
C THR A 125 17.91 4.44 13.65
N GLY A 126 17.60 3.31 12.99
CA GLY A 126 18.50 2.60 12.07
C GLY A 126 18.84 3.33 10.77
N GLY A 127 18.17 4.47 10.51
CA GLY A 127 18.44 5.33 9.37
C GLY A 127 17.93 4.79 8.03
N ALA A 128 17.91 5.68 7.04
CA ALA A 128 17.52 5.34 5.67
C ALA A 128 18.60 4.52 4.95
N SER A 129 18.17 3.61 4.08
CA SER A 129 19.09 2.83 3.24
C SER A 129 19.97 3.75 2.39
N GLY A 130 21.15 3.27 1.98
CA GLY A 130 22.05 4.06 1.11
C GLY A 130 21.38 4.49 -0.20
N ALA A 131 20.55 3.61 -0.77
CA ALA A 131 19.77 3.90 -1.97
C ALA A 131 18.74 5.01 -1.72
N LEU A 132 17.99 4.93 -0.63
CA LEU A 132 16.96 5.93 -0.31
C LEU A 132 17.57 7.30 0.01
N ARG A 133 18.71 7.34 0.72
CA ARG A 133 19.45 8.59 0.95
C ARG A 133 19.94 9.23 -0.35
N LYS A 134 20.39 8.41 -1.29
CA LYS A 134 20.80 8.88 -2.62
C LYS A 134 19.61 9.49 -3.37
N GLU A 135 18.46 8.83 -3.34
CA GLU A 135 17.23 9.32 -3.96
C GLU A 135 16.79 10.67 -3.39
N TYR A 136 16.76 10.82 -2.05
CA TYR A 136 16.43 12.11 -1.43
C TYR A 136 17.40 13.22 -1.86
N ARG A 137 18.69 12.94 -1.90
CA ARG A 137 19.69 13.91 -2.38
C ARG A 137 19.48 14.28 -3.85
N GLU A 138 19.14 13.31 -4.69
CA GLU A 138 18.83 13.55 -6.10
C GLU A 138 17.57 14.42 -6.27
N LEU A 139 16.55 14.23 -5.42
CA LEU A 139 15.36 15.07 -5.40
C LEU A 139 15.67 16.52 -4.98
N GLU A 140 16.49 16.74 -3.96
CA GLU A 140 16.94 18.09 -3.56
C GLU A 140 17.72 18.78 -4.69
N LEU A 141 18.57 18.05 -5.40
CA LEU A 141 19.30 18.59 -6.55
C LEU A 141 18.35 18.98 -7.69
N LEU A 142 17.31 18.18 -7.95
CA LEU A 142 16.30 18.49 -8.96
C LEU A 142 15.47 19.71 -8.59
N ASP A 143 15.13 19.87 -7.32
CA ASP A 143 14.39 21.05 -6.83
C ASP A 143 15.23 22.33 -7.00
N GLU A 144 16.52 22.29 -6.65
CA GLU A 144 17.43 23.41 -6.86
C GLU A 144 17.63 23.72 -8.35
N ILE A 145 17.78 22.71 -9.21
CA ILE A 145 17.82 22.90 -10.68
C ILE A 145 16.56 23.59 -11.17
N MET A 146 15.39 23.17 -10.69
CA MET A 146 14.10 23.75 -11.08
C MET A 146 14.00 25.21 -10.65
N LYS A 147 14.41 25.52 -9.42
CA LYS A 147 14.44 26.87 -8.86
C LYS A 147 15.37 27.81 -9.63
N LEU A 148 16.62 27.40 -9.89
CA LEU A 148 17.59 28.21 -10.65
C LEU A 148 17.11 28.45 -12.09
N ARG A 149 16.49 27.44 -12.71
CA ARG A 149 15.91 27.58 -14.04
C ARG A 149 14.74 28.55 -14.05
N TYR A 150 13.87 28.48 -13.05
CA TYR A 150 12.75 29.41 -12.89
C TYR A 150 13.22 30.86 -12.71
N ASN A 151 14.28 31.07 -11.93
CA ASN A 151 14.90 32.38 -11.72
C ASN A 151 15.71 32.90 -12.93
N GLY A 152 15.93 32.07 -13.96
CA GLY A 152 16.80 32.41 -15.09
C GLY A 152 18.30 32.41 -14.76
N GLU A 153 18.69 31.83 -13.62
CA GLU A 153 20.07 31.76 -13.13
C GLU A 153 20.79 30.51 -13.67
N LEU A 154 20.05 29.54 -14.21
CA LEU A 154 20.60 28.32 -14.79
C LEU A 154 20.84 28.47 -16.30
N PRO A 155 22.06 28.22 -16.81
CA PRO A 155 22.33 28.22 -18.24
C PRO A 155 21.47 27.20 -19.01
N SER A 156 21.07 27.54 -20.24
CA SER A 156 20.30 26.65 -21.12
C SER A 156 21.06 25.39 -21.53
N SER A 157 22.39 25.40 -21.40
CA SER A 157 23.26 24.23 -21.61
C SER A 157 23.10 23.15 -20.54
N VAL A 158 22.59 23.49 -19.35
CA VAL A 158 22.30 22.53 -18.29
C VAL A 158 20.92 21.94 -18.52
N ALA A 159 20.85 20.82 -19.23
CA ALA A 159 19.60 20.13 -19.55
C ALA A 159 19.82 18.63 -19.78
N GLY A 160 18.77 17.83 -19.62
CA GLY A 160 18.82 16.41 -19.91
C GLY A 160 17.42 15.84 -20.20
N PRO A 161 17.33 14.76 -21.00
CA PRO A 161 16.06 14.09 -21.28
C PRO A 161 15.52 13.30 -20.08
N THR A 162 16.36 13.03 -19.08
CA THR A 162 16.00 12.34 -17.85
C THR A 162 16.48 13.12 -16.64
N CYS A 163 15.88 12.84 -15.47
CA CYS A 163 16.29 13.43 -14.20
C CYS A 163 17.79 13.18 -13.93
N LYS A 164 18.26 11.95 -14.16
CA LYS A 164 19.66 11.58 -13.95
C LYS A 164 20.63 12.40 -14.82
N VAL A 165 20.37 12.50 -16.13
CA VAL A 165 21.23 13.27 -17.04
C VAL A 165 21.21 14.76 -16.71
N SER A 166 20.06 15.28 -16.27
CA SER A 166 19.93 16.66 -15.83
C SER A 166 20.78 16.95 -14.58
N ILE A 167 20.78 16.03 -13.61
CA ILE A 167 21.62 16.12 -12.42
C ILE A 167 23.11 16.05 -12.79
N GLU A 168 23.51 15.12 -13.66
CA GLU A 168 24.90 14.99 -14.11
C GLU A 168 25.39 16.27 -14.81
N SER A 169 24.56 16.84 -15.70
CA SER A 169 24.85 18.10 -16.38
C SER A 169 24.97 19.27 -15.40
N PHE A 170 24.08 19.34 -14.41
CA PHE A 170 24.11 20.36 -13.37
C PHE A 170 25.36 20.27 -12.49
N LEU A 171 25.73 19.06 -12.06
CA LEU A 171 26.94 18.84 -11.27
C LEU A 171 28.21 19.16 -12.06
N ALA A 172 28.23 18.87 -13.36
CA ALA A 172 29.34 19.23 -14.24
C ALA A 172 29.49 20.75 -14.39
N TRP A 173 28.37 21.47 -14.51
CA TRP A 173 28.37 22.94 -14.54
C TRP A 173 28.82 23.54 -13.19
N LYS A 174 28.22 23.09 -12.09
CA LYS A 174 28.51 23.62 -10.74
C LYS A 174 29.91 23.27 -10.24
N GLY A 175 30.50 22.17 -10.71
CA GLY A 175 31.88 21.79 -10.40
C GLY A 175 32.94 22.43 -11.31
N ALA A 176 32.52 23.17 -12.35
CA ALA A 176 33.39 23.95 -13.22
C ALA A 176 33.50 25.43 -12.80
N GLU A 177 32.66 25.87 -11.86
CA GLU A 177 32.81 27.12 -11.09
C GLU A 177 33.75 26.92 -9.89
#